data_AF-A0A5P2AY81-F1
#
_entry.id   AF-A0A5P2AY81-F1
#
_cell.length_a   1.000
_cell.length_b   1.000
_cell.length_c   1.000
_cell.angle_alpha   90.00
_cell.angle_beta   90.00
_cell.angle_gamma   90.00
#
_symmetry.space_group_name_H-M   'P 1'
#
loop_
_entity.id
_entity.type
_entity.pdbx_description
1 polymer ?
#
loop_
_entity_poly.entity_id
_entity_poly.type
_entity_poly.pdbx_seq_one_letter_code
_entity_poly.pdbx_strand_id
1 'polypeptide(L)'
;MKRTTLSLIAVATALAAVTGFATLTTQDAPAAPVAKAPTRLPVERAGLVCPVPSTSEVAETVYTSYTPAGTASAGGATKAEQPTARLLPAASGATPGGGSGGGKKSKAPKAPATVTAPGKPVTAEANGAAVPALTGSATGTLAPGWTVQQTTVVTAGGARGLLGLTCGAPDTDFWFPAASTAKERQDYVHLTNPDDTAAVADIELYGPEGVLKSQFTEGIPVPPRSTVPVLLSTLTGEAAQRDVTVHVTTRSGRVGAAIGAADDKLGSDWLAAAADPASSAVLPGIPADATSVRLVAFVPGDDDADLKIQLATPTGTIVPAGAGSGTLHVKSGMTAALDLPGLTRGQAGSLLLTPSDPKKPTPVVAALQVVRGKGESTEIAFVPATAAISARATVADNRAKASTIALTATGSDAQVKVTASAGSQGGTPASKTVTVKAGTTTALTDLVPGGVKGGYALTVEPVSGGKVYASRMLALPEDGVQMFTVQPLADDRGTVEVPSARQDLKVLGD
;
A
#
# COMPACT_ATOMS: atom_id res chain seq x y z
N MET A 1 26.53 -78.76 23.04
CA MET A 1 25.63 -78.04 22.10
C MET A 1 24.19 -77.80 22.61
N LYS A 2 23.83 -78.05 23.89
CA LYS A 2 22.46 -77.81 24.41
C LYS A 2 22.29 -76.56 25.30
N ARG A 3 23.38 -75.88 25.69
CA ARG A 3 23.31 -74.69 26.59
C ARG A 3 23.20 -73.35 25.85
N THR A 4 23.79 -73.25 24.66
CA THR A 4 23.77 -72.01 23.85
C THR A 4 22.42 -71.72 23.21
N THR A 5 21.65 -72.75 22.83
CA THR A 5 20.29 -72.59 22.29
C THR A 5 19.27 -72.18 23.35
N LEU A 6 19.40 -72.66 24.59
CA LEU A 6 18.53 -72.27 25.71
C LEU A 6 18.74 -70.79 26.11
N SER A 7 19.99 -70.31 26.14
CA SER A 7 20.27 -68.89 26.41
C SER A 7 19.78 -67.97 25.29
N LEU A 8 19.87 -68.39 24.03
CA LEU A 8 19.38 -67.58 22.91
C LEU A 8 17.85 -67.45 22.92
N ILE A 9 17.14 -68.54 23.25
CA ILE A 9 15.66 -68.53 23.36
C ILE A 9 15.22 -67.69 24.56
N ALA A 10 15.92 -67.77 25.70
CA ALA A 10 15.63 -66.96 26.88
C ALA A 10 15.85 -65.46 26.63
N VAL A 11 16.93 -65.09 25.92
CA VAL A 11 17.20 -63.69 25.54
C VAL A 11 16.16 -63.21 24.51
N ALA A 12 15.81 -64.03 23.52
CA ALA A 12 14.80 -63.66 22.52
C ALA A 12 13.40 -63.48 23.14
N THR A 13 13.01 -64.34 24.09
CA THR A 13 11.73 -64.20 24.81
C THR A 13 11.73 -63.01 25.77
N ALA A 14 12.84 -62.74 26.47
CA ALA A 14 12.97 -61.52 27.27
C ALA A 14 12.90 -60.27 26.39
N LEU A 15 13.58 -60.26 25.23
CA LEU A 15 13.55 -59.13 24.32
C LEU A 15 12.16 -58.92 23.70
N ALA A 16 11.46 -59.99 23.34
CA ALA A 16 10.07 -59.95 22.86
C ALA A 16 9.09 -59.48 23.95
N ALA A 17 9.29 -59.90 25.20
CA ALA A 17 8.49 -59.43 26.33
C ALA A 17 8.75 -57.95 26.62
N VAL A 18 10.01 -57.49 26.58
CA VAL A 18 10.37 -56.08 26.80
C VAL A 18 9.90 -55.19 25.64
N THR A 19 10.02 -55.63 24.39
CA THR A 19 9.47 -54.90 23.23
C THR A 19 7.94 -54.90 23.22
N GLY A 20 7.30 -56.02 23.56
CA GLY A 20 5.86 -56.11 23.71
C GLY A 20 5.33 -55.20 24.83
N PHE A 21 6.00 -55.16 25.98
CA PHE A 21 5.66 -54.26 27.09
C PHE A 21 5.92 -52.79 26.73
N ALA A 22 6.98 -52.50 25.98
CA ALA A 22 7.26 -51.15 25.48
C ALA A 22 6.16 -50.69 24.50
N THR A 23 5.68 -51.56 23.59
CA THR A 23 4.57 -51.20 22.67
C THR A 23 3.20 -51.12 23.35
N LEU A 24 3.02 -51.77 24.50
CA LEU A 24 1.78 -51.67 25.30
C LEU A 24 1.80 -50.48 26.28
N THR A 25 2.97 -49.88 26.52
CA THR A 25 3.16 -48.73 27.43
C THR A 25 3.60 -47.45 26.75
N THR A 26 3.75 -47.44 25.41
CA THR A 26 3.74 -46.21 24.64
C THR A 26 2.37 -45.58 24.81
N GLN A 27 2.25 -44.68 25.78
CA GLN A 27 1.19 -43.69 25.78
C GLN A 27 1.28 -42.99 24.43
N ASP A 28 0.20 -43.06 23.65
CA ASP A 28 0.07 -42.23 22.45
C ASP A 28 0.53 -40.83 22.84
N ALA A 29 1.55 -40.32 22.15
CA ALA A 29 1.94 -38.94 22.32
C ALA A 29 0.66 -38.12 22.16
N PRO A 30 0.27 -37.29 23.15
CA PRO A 30 -0.98 -36.55 23.06
C PRO A 30 -0.95 -35.80 21.72
N ALA A 31 -2.01 -36.00 20.93
CA ALA A 31 -2.12 -35.41 19.60
C ALA A 31 -1.67 -33.95 19.67
N ALA A 32 -0.75 -33.57 18.77
CA ALA A 32 -0.29 -32.19 18.70
C ALA A 32 -1.53 -31.28 18.71
N PRO A 33 -1.62 -30.30 19.63
CA PRO A 33 -2.82 -29.51 19.79
C PRO A 33 -3.14 -28.87 18.44
N VAL A 34 -4.33 -29.16 17.91
CA VAL A 34 -4.82 -28.55 16.68
C VAL A 34 -4.83 -27.05 16.90
N ALA A 35 -4.01 -26.31 16.13
CA ALA A 35 -3.99 -24.86 16.18
C ALA A 35 -5.40 -24.36 15.85
N LYS A 36 -6.07 -23.75 16.84
CA LYS A 36 -7.39 -23.15 16.62
C LYS A 36 -7.22 -22.00 15.64
N ALA A 37 -8.10 -21.92 14.65
CA ALA A 37 -8.07 -20.82 13.69
C ALA A 37 -8.10 -19.46 14.42
N PRO A 38 -7.28 -18.49 14.00
CA PRO A 38 -7.26 -17.17 14.61
C PRO A 38 -8.63 -16.51 14.50
N THR A 39 -9.00 -15.74 15.54
CA THR A 39 -10.26 -14.99 15.55
C THR A 39 -10.01 -13.60 15.00
N ARG A 40 -10.80 -13.13 14.02
CA ARG A 40 -10.74 -11.73 13.58
C ARG A 40 -11.47 -10.86 14.59
N LEU A 41 -10.77 -9.87 15.15
CA LEU A 41 -11.34 -8.85 16.03
C LEU A 41 -11.21 -7.47 15.38
N PRO A 42 -12.15 -6.54 15.65
CA PRO A 42 -12.02 -5.17 15.19
C PRO A 42 -10.79 -4.50 15.79
N VAL A 43 -10.11 -3.67 15.01
CA VAL A 43 -8.96 -2.90 15.50
C VAL A 43 -9.42 -1.80 16.45
N GLU A 44 -8.81 -1.73 17.64
CA GLU A 44 -9.18 -0.74 18.67
C GLU A 44 -8.49 0.62 18.52
N ARG A 45 -7.35 0.66 17.81
CA ARG A 45 -6.58 1.88 17.56
C ARG A 45 -5.94 1.84 16.17
N ALA A 46 -6.10 2.91 15.41
CA ALA A 46 -5.45 3.12 14.13
C ALA A 46 -4.61 4.39 14.15
N GLY A 47 -3.47 4.38 13.46
CA GLY A 47 -2.61 5.54 13.26
C GLY A 47 -2.34 5.73 11.77
N LEU A 48 -2.43 6.96 11.30
CA LEU A 48 -2.19 7.32 9.90
C LEU A 48 -1.27 8.54 9.83
N VAL A 49 -0.53 8.70 8.74
CA VAL A 49 0.24 9.90 8.46
C VAL A 49 0.01 10.39 7.04
N CYS A 50 -0.15 11.69 6.89
CA CYS A 50 -0.27 12.37 5.60
C CYS A 50 0.96 13.26 5.43
N PRO A 51 1.73 13.15 4.34
CA PRO A 51 2.85 14.04 4.07
C PRO A 51 2.38 15.48 3.81
N VAL A 52 3.31 16.42 3.70
CA VAL A 52 3.02 17.77 3.20
C VAL A 52 2.40 17.63 1.80
N PRO A 53 1.19 18.18 1.54
CA PRO A 53 0.48 17.90 0.30
C PRO A 53 1.10 18.54 -0.95
N SER A 54 1.68 19.74 -0.80
CA SER A 54 2.33 20.46 -1.88
C SER A 54 3.18 21.60 -1.33
N THR A 55 4.19 22.03 -2.08
CA THR A 55 4.95 23.26 -1.86
C THR A 55 4.48 24.42 -2.75
N SER A 56 3.38 24.23 -3.50
CA SER A 56 2.84 25.25 -4.41
C SER A 56 1.85 26.18 -3.71
N GLU A 57 1.94 27.49 -4.00
CA GLU A 57 1.00 28.50 -3.49
C GLU A 57 -0.40 28.37 -4.08
N VAL A 58 -0.54 27.75 -5.25
CA VAL A 58 -1.81 27.51 -5.93
C VAL A 58 -2.35 26.09 -5.70
N ALA A 59 -1.81 25.37 -4.72
CA ALA A 59 -2.30 24.05 -4.36
C ALA A 59 -3.63 24.12 -3.62
N GLU A 60 -4.61 23.34 -4.06
CA GLU A 60 -5.88 23.14 -3.38
C GLU A 60 -5.94 21.70 -2.85
N THR A 61 -5.95 21.52 -1.53
CA THR A 61 -5.99 20.18 -0.92
C THR A 61 -7.29 19.94 -0.18
N VAL A 62 -7.89 18.79 -0.43
CA VAL A 62 -9.00 18.25 0.33
C VAL A 62 -8.56 16.99 1.07
N TYR A 63 -8.74 17.02 2.39
CA TYR A 63 -8.67 15.83 3.24
C TYR A 63 -10.06 15.25 3.42
N THR A 64 -10.25 13.98 3.10
CA THR A 64 -11.51 13.26 3.35
C THR A 64 -11.26 12.10 4.28
N SER A 65 -11.77 12.20 5.50
CA SER A 65 -11.65 11.18 6.54
C SER A 65 -12.94 10.36 6.64
N TYR A 66 -12.80 9.04 6.82
CA TYR A 66 -13.92 8.13 6.84
C TYR A 66 -13.61 6.90 7.70
N THR A 67 -14.61 6.42 8.44
CA THR A 67 -14.60 5.08 9.04
C THR A 67 -15.77 4.31 8.44
N PRO A 68 -15.55 3.12 7.83
CA PRO A 68 -16.64 2.25 7.40
C PRO A 68 -17.63 1.96 8.50
N ALA A 69 -18.92 1.83 8.17
CA ALA A 69 -19.89 1.34 9.12
C ALA A 69 -19.54 -0.12 9.50
N GLY A 70 -19.31 -0.38 10.79
CA GLY A 70 -19.01 -1.72 11.29
C GLY A 70 -20.27 -2.57 11.49
N THR A 71 -20.10 -3.89 11.44
CA THR A 71 -21.09 -4.89 11.92
C THR A 71 -20.87 -5.26 13.40
N ALA A 72 -19.73 -4.84 13.98
CA ALA A 72 -19.38 -5.14 15.36
C ALA A 72 -20.25 -4.32 16.32
N SER A 73 -21.13 -5.01 17.05
CA SER A 73 -21.83 -4.45 18.19
C SER A 73 -20.81 -4.02 19.25
N ALA A 74 -21.08 -2.93 19.95
CA ALA A 74 -20.25 -2.39 21.04
C ALA A 74 -20.18 -3.39 22.22
N GLY A 75 -19.38 -4.44 22.07
CA GLY A 75 -19.15 -5.45 23.08
C GLY A 75 -18.15 -4.95 24.11
N GLY A 76 -18.66 -4.42 25.23
CA GLY A 76 -17.86 -4.16 26.43
C GLY A 76 -17.38 -2.71 26.60
N ALA A 77 -18.31 -1.75 26.67
CA ALA A 77 -18.00 -0.41 27.18
C ALA A 77 -17.65 -0.47 28.67
N THR A 78 -16.40 -0.78 28.99
CA THR A 78 -15.83 -0.65 30.34
C THR A 78 -15.32 0.78 30.51
N LYS A 79 -16.17 1.73 30.96
CA LYS A 79 -15.80 3.15 31.23
C LYS A 79 -14.81 3.75 30.20
N ALA A 80 -14.93 3.36 28.92
CA ALA A 80 -13.92 3.62 27.93
C ALA A 80 -14.10 5.04 27.36
N GLU A 81 -12.98 5.72 27.18
CA GLU A 81 -12.84 7.03 26.54
C GLU A 81 -13.72 7.14 25.28
N GLN A 82 -14.32 8.32 25.05
CA GLN A 82 -15.16 8.56 23.87
C GLN A 82 -14.36 8.22 22.59
N PRO A 83 -14.96 7.49 21.62
CA PRO A 83 -14.29 7.21 20.35
C PRO A 83 -13.79 8.49 19.69
N THR A 84 -12.55 8.48 19.19
CA THR A 84 -11.96 9.61 18.49
C THR A 84 -11.38 9.19 17.16
N ALA A 85 -11.33 10.10 16.19
CA ALA A 85 -10.61 9.93 14.93
C ALA A 85 -10.21 11.31 14.41
N ARG A 86 -8.98 11.71 14.69
CA ARG A 86 -8.48 13.08 14.50
C ARG A 86 -7.17 13.11 13.75
N LEU A 87 -6.95 14.21 13.05
CA LEU A 87 -5.70 14.58 12.39
C LEU A 87 -5.12 15.80 13.10
N LEU A 88 -3.81 15.81 13.32
CA LEU A 88 -3.07 16.87 13.98
C LEU A 88 -1.88 17.29 13.12
N PRO A 89 -1.57 18.59 13.01
CA PRO A 89 -0.36 19.07 12.34
C PRO A 89 0.91 18.39 12.88
N ALA A 90 1.77 17.95 11.96
CA ALA A 90 3.13 17.56 12.25
C ALA A 90 4.07 18.77 12.10
N ALA A 91 5.10 18.84 12.95
CA ALA A 91 6.15 19.84 12.81
C ALA A 91 7.03 19.57 11.57
N SER A 92 7.65 20.60 11.02
CA SER A 92 8.70 20.43 10.02
C SER A 92 10.03 20.10 10.70
N GLY A 93 10.60 18.94 10.40
CA GLY A 93 11.95 18.57 10.83
C GLY A 93 13.02 19.23 9.97
N ALA A 94 14.25 19.30 10.47
CA ALA A 94 15.39 19.80 9.71
C ALA A 94 15.82 18.78 8.64
N THR A 95 16.12 19.25 7.43
CA THR A 95 16.68 18.43 6.34
C THR A 95 18.21 18.36 6.40
N PRO A 96 18.83 17.20 6.12
CA PRO A 96 20.27 17.11 5.95
C PRO A 96 20.75 18.04 4.82
N GLY A 97 21.64 19.00 5.14
CA GLY A 97 22.21 19.94 4.16
C GLY A 97 21.42 21.24 3.90
N GLY A 98 20.26 21.45 4.54
CA GLY A 98 19.45 22.67 4.42
C GLY A 98 19.68 23.64 5.58
N GLY A 99 20.10 24.87 5.28
CA GLY A 99 20.20 25.95 6.28
C GLY A 99 18.83 26.31 6.86
N SER A 100 18.73 26.38 8.19
CA SER A 100 17.50 26.78 8.89
C SER A 100 17.16 28.24 8.59
N GLY A 101 16.29 28.46 7.61
CA GLY A 101 15.71 29.76 7.32
C GLY A 101 14.69 30.11 8.41
N GLY A 102 15.07 31.02 9.31
CA GLY A 102 14.15 31.61 10.29
C GLY A 102 13.01 32.35 9.59
N GLY A 103 11.82 31.74 9.56
CA GLY A 103 10.60 32.29 9.01
C GLY A 103 9.53 32.55 10.08
N LYS A 104 8.88 33.72 9.98
CA LYS A 104 7.77 34.23 10.82
C LYS A 104 6.84 33.15 11.39
N LYS A 105 6.35 33.38 12.61
CA LYS A 105 5.22 32.66 13.24
C LYS A 105 4.05 32.57 12.25
N SER A 106 3.94 31.45 11.55
CA SER A 106 2.80 31.09 10.73
C SER A 106 1.61 30.85 11.67
N LYS A 107 0.41 31.21 11.19
CA LYS A 107 -0.83 30.94 11.89
C LYS A 107 -0.93 29.42 12.11
N ALA A 108 -1.29 28.99 13.32
CA ALA A 108 -1.39 27.56 13.62
C ALA A 108 -2.26 26.87 12.56
N PRO A 109 -1.74 25.84 11.85
CA PRO A 109 -2.49 25.14 10.83
C PRO A 109 -3.79 24.60 11.42
N LYS A 110 -4.91 24.82 10.74
CA LYS A 110 -6.21 24.30 11.19
C LYS A 110 -6.19 22.78 11.00
N ALA A 111 -6.34 22.04 12.09
CA ALA A 111 -6.49 20.60 12.04
C ALA A 111 -7.68 20.22 11.13
N PRO A 112 -7.54 19.23 10.23
CA PRO A 112 -8.66 18.73 9.45
C PRO A 112 -9.81 18.25 10.34
N ALA A 113 -11.01 18.24 9.76
CA ALA A 113 -12.22 17.90 10.46
C ALA A 113 -12.19 16.44 10.99
N THR A 114 -12.65 16.29 12.24
CA THR A 114 -12.64 15.02 12.99
C THR A 114 -13.85 14.16 12.58
N VAL A 115 -13.65 12.85 12.45
CA VAL A 115 -14.78 11.92 12.25
C VAL A 115 -15.46 11.73 13.60
N THR A 116 -16.79 11.93 13.64
CA THR A 116 -17.58 11.81 14.87
C THR A 116 -18.50 10.58 14.88
N ALA A 117 -18.70 9.94 13.73
CA ALA A 117 -19.47 8.71 13.59
C ALA A 117 -19.01 7.89 12.37
N PRO A 118 -19.04 6.54 12.45
CA PRO A 118 -18.84 5.70 11.29
C PRO A 118 -19.89 5.91 10.19
N GLY A 119 -19.54 5.57 8.95
CA GLY A 119 -20.45 5.55 7.81
C GLY A 119 -20.67 6.91 7.13
N LYS A 120 -20.15 8.01 7.69
CA LYS A 120 -20.24 9.36 7.09
C LYS A 120 -18.84 9.96 6.88
N PRO A 121 -18.46 10.30 5.63
CA PRO A 121 -17.22 11.02 5.36
C PRO A 121 -17.25 12.43 5.92
N VAL A 122 -16.09 12.92 6.34
CA VAL A 122 -15.88 14.29 6.79
C VAL A 122 -14.74 14.89 5.97
N THR A 123 -14.94 16.11 5.46
CA THR A 123 -13.98 16.78 4.58
C THR A 123 -13.41 18.03 5.23
N ALA A 124 -12.15 18.35 4.93
CA ALA A 124 -11.53 19.63 5.26
C ALA A 124 -10.60 20.10 4.15
N GLU A 125 -10.62 21.39 3.89
CA GLU A 125 -9.76 22.04 2.89
C GLU A 125 -8.52 22.62 3.57
N ALA A 126 -7.38 22.52 2.89
CA ALA A 126 -6.12 23.10 3.29
C ALA A 126 -5.34 23.51 2.04
N ASN A 127 -5.23 24.81 1.79
CA ASN A 127 -4.71 25.31 0.51
C ASN A 127 -3.38 26.07 0.70
N GLY A 128 -2.58 26.10 -0.36
CA GLY A 128 -1.28 26.78 -0.44
C GLY A 128 -0.10 25.98 0.11
N ALA A 129 1.09 26.57 0.02
CA ALA A 129 2.36 25.91 0.31
C ALA A 129 2.63 25.70 1.81
N ALA A 130 1.88 26.38 2.68
CA ALA A 130 2.08 26.36 4.14
C ALA A 130 1.31 25.24 4.86
N VAL A 131 0.67 24.33 4.13
CA VAL A 131 -0.06 23.20 4.72
C VAL A 131 0.94 22.18 5.28
N PRO A 132 0.90 21.85 6.58
CA PRO A 132 1.83 20.90 7.17
C PRO A 132 1.47 19.46 6.79
N ALA A 133 2.41 18.54 7.01
CA ALA A 133 2.08 17.13 7.16
C ALA A 133 1.16 16.92 8.37
N LEU A 134 0.50 15.78 8.43
CA LEU A 134 -0.46 15.43 9.48
C LEU A 134 -0.15 14.07 10.09
N THR A 135 -0.37 13.97 11.40
CA THR A 135 -0.39 12.70 12.13
C THR A 135 -1.80 12.44 12.64
N GLY A 136 -2.28 11.22 12.47
CA GLY A 136 -3.64 10.81 12.72
C GLY A 136 -3.73 9.71 13.76
N SER A 137 -4.78 9.75 14.57
CA SER A 137 -5.11 8.68 15.52
C SER A 137 -6.61 8.47 15.58
N ALA A 138 -7.04 7.21 15.53
CA ALA A 138 -8.42 6.81 15.80
C ALA A 138 -8.49 5.74 16.90
N THR A 139 -9.55 5.76 17.70
CA THR A 139 -9.80 4.86 18.83
C THR A 139 -11.24 4.39 18.89
N GLY A 140 -11.46 3.22 19.49
CA GLY A 140 -12.79 2.68 19.75
C GLY A 140 -13.54 2.39 18.45
N THR A 141 -14.84 2.72 18.38
CA THR A 141 -15.69 2.42 17.22
C THR A 141 -15.30 3.18 15.94
N LEU A 142 -14.41 4.17 16.04
CA LEU A 142 -13.90 4.93 14.90
C LEU A 142 -12.57 4.40 14.36
N ALA A 143 -11.91 3.44 15.02
CA ALA A 143 -10.64 2.88 14.56
C ALA A 143 -10.75 1.85 13.42
N PRO A 144 -11.73 0.91 13.42
CA PRO A 144 -11.81 -0.15 12.41
C PRO A 144 -11.96 0.36 10.98
N GLY A 145 -10.88 0.34 10.20
CA GLY A 145 -10.88 0.74 8.80
C GLY A 145 -10.84 2.24 8.60
N TRP A 146 -10.47 2.99 9.64
CA TRP A 146 -10.30 4.44 9.52
C TRP A 146 -9.30 4.75 8.41
N THR A 147 -9.73 5.57 7.46
CA THR A 147 -8.93 5.98 6.32
C THR A 147 -9.04 7.48 6.11
N VAL A 148 -7.97 8.07 5.58
CA VAL A 148 -7.88 9.48 5.23
C VAL A 148 -7.32 9.57 3.84
N GLN A 149 -8.06 10.24 2.96
CA GLN A 149 -7.60 10.60 1.64
C GLN A 149 -7.06 12.03 1.64
N GLN A 150 -5.89 12.22 1.06
CA GLN A 150 -5.34 13.51 0.66
C GLN A 150 -5.44 13.63 -0.87
N THR A 151 -6.25 14.57 -1.34
CA THR A 151 -6.38 14.90 -2.76
C THR A 151 -5.94 16.34 -2.97
N THR A 152 -4.91 16.57 -3.79
CA THR A 152 -4.36 17.89 -4.06
C THR A 152 -4.42 18.20 -5.55
N VAL A 153 -4.97 19.35 -5.91
CA VAL A 153 -4.91 19.89 -7.28
C VAL A 153 -3.89 21.02 -7.29
N VAL A 154 -2.95 20.96 -8.23
CA VAL A 154 -2.05 22.06 -8.54
C VAL A 154 -2.28 22.45 -10.00
N THR A 155 -2.83 23.64 -10.22
CA THR A 155 -3.33 24.05 -11.54
C THR A 155 -2.23 24.55 -12.48
N ALA A 156 -1.08 24.97 -11.95
CA ALA A 156 0.02 25.52 -12.74
C ALA A 156 1.41 25.29 -12.11
N GLY A 157 2.45 25.45 -12.92
CA GLY A 157 3.86 25.30 -12.52
C GLY A 157 4.44 23.91 -12.83
N GLY A 158 5.72 23.70 -12.49
CA GLY A 158 6.43 22.43 -12.75
C GLY A 158 5.90 21.24 -11.95
N ALA A 159 5.16 21.49 -10.87
CA ALA A 159 4.47 20.47 -10.06
C ALA A 159 2.94 20.50 -10.29
N ARG A 160 2.50 20.87 -11.50
CA ARG A 160 1.09 20.82 -11.89
C ARG A 160 0.63 19.36 -11.91
N GLY A 161 -0.58 19.10 -11.41
CA GLY A 161 -1.20 17.79 -11.51
C GLY A 161 -2.32 17.59 -10.50
N LEU A 162 -2.99 16.44 -10.62
CA LEU A 162 -3.90 15.93 -9.60
C LEU A 162 -3.18 14.85 -8.80
N LEU A 163 -2.79 15.17 -7.57
CA LEU A 163 -2.07 14.28 -6.69
C LEU A 163 -3.03 13.59 -5.74
N GLY A 164 -2.97 12.25 -5.69
CA GLY A 164 -3.82 11.46 -4.81
C GLY A 164 -3.04 10.53 -3.90
N LEU A 165 -3.24 10.63 -2.59
CA LEU A 165 -2.65 9.70 -1.62
C LEU A 165 -3.65 9.26 -0.56
N THR A 166 -3.74 7.94 -0.34
CA THR A 166 -4.30 7.40 0.92
C THR A 166 -3.23 7.55 1.99
N CYS A 167 -3.50 8.31 3.05
CA CYS A 167 -2.54 8.51 4.14
C CYS A 167 -2.11 7.15 4.72
N GLY A 168 -0.79 6.93 4.79
CA GLY A 168 -0.22 5.63 5.11
C GLY A 168 -0.26 5.31 6.59
N ALA A 169 -0.28 4.01 6.93
CA ALA A 169 0.01 3.60 8.30
C ALA A 169 1.54 3.66 8.53
N PRO A 170 1.98 4.09 9.70
CA PRO A 170 3.40 4.04 10.08
C PRO A 170 3.91 2.59 10.16
N ASP A 171 5.09 2.36 9.60
CA ASP A 171 5.75 1.07 9.50
C ASP A 171 7.28 1.22 9.60
N THR A 172 8.00 0.13 9.38
CA THR A 172 9.47 0.02 9.49
C THR A 172 10.16 -0.33 8.17
N ASP A 173 9.41 -0.68 7.12
CA ASP A 173 9.92 -1.16 5.84
C ASP A 173 9.03 -0.64 4.70
N PHE A 174 9.61 0.00 3.69
CA PHE A 174 8.88 0.54 2.54
C PHE A 174 9.70 0.44 1.26
N TRP A 175 9.06 -0.06 0.19
CA TRP A 175 9.63 -0.12 -1.15
C TRP A 175 8.94 0.84 -2.10
N PHE A 176 9.72 1.62 -2.84
CA PHE A 176 9.21 2.53 -3.88
C PHE A 176 9.97 2.33 -5.20
N PRO A 177 9.55 1.36 -6.03
CA PRO A 177 10.00 1.27 -7.41
C PRO A 177 9.44 2.46 -8.21
N ALA A 178 10.11 2.84 -9.31
CA ALA A 178 9.76 3.98 -10.17
C ALA A 178 9.99 5.39 -9.57
N ALA A 179 10.81 5.47 -8.53
CA ALA A 179 11.44 6.73 -8.12
C ALA A 179 12.51 7.15 -9.15
N SER A 180 13.00 8.38 -9.02
CA SER A 180 14.00 8.94 -9.93
C SER A 180 14.95 9.90 -9.23
N THR A 181 16.17 9.99 -9.75
CA THR A 181 17.16 11.05 -9.44
C THR A 181 17.52 11.87 -10.68
N ALA A 182 16.79 11.68 -11.79
CA ALA A 182 16.98 12.42 -13.03
C ALA A 182 16.77 13.93 -12.84
N LYS A 183 17.41 14.77 -13.67
CA LYS A 183 17.43 16.23 -13.46
C LYS A 183 16.05 16.86 -13.63
N GLU A 184 15.26 16.32 -14.55
CA GLU A 184 13.88 16.70 -14.84
C GLU A 184 12.88 16.20 -13.78
N ARG A 185 13.32 15.38 -12.82
CA ARG A 185 12.50 14.78 -11.77
C ARG A 185 12.91 15.29 -10.39
N GLN A 186 11.94 15.76 -9.63
CA GLN A 186 12.07 16.18 -8.25
C GLN A 186 11.30 15.21 -7.36
N ASP A 187 11.96 14.12 -6.97
CA ASP A 187 11.38 13.11 -6.10
C ASP A 187 11.81 13.35 -4.65
N TYR A 188 10.84 13.64 -3.79
CA TYR A 188 11.04 13.78 -2.35
C TYR A 188 10.40 12.61 -1.63
N VAL A 189 11.18 11.88 -0.84
CA VAL A 189 10.63 10.92 0.13
C VAL A 189 10.27 11.66 1.41
N HIS A 190 8.99 11.62 1.78
CA HIS A 190 8.46 12.27 2.96
C HIS A 190 8.40 11.28 4.13
N LEU A 191 9.32 11.42 5.10
CA LEU A 191 9.35 10.62 6.31
C LEU A 191 8.55 11.30 7.40
N THR A 192 7.42 10.74 7.83
CA THR A 192 6.57 11.33 8.87
C THR A 192 6.53 10.44 10.11
N ASN A 193 7.05 10.96 11.22
CA ASN A 193 7.06 10.28 12.50
C ASN A 193 5.78 10.62 13.31
N PRO A 194 4.88 9.65 13.52
CA PRO A 194 3.66 9.84 14.29
C PRO A 194 3.89 9.79 15.80
N ASP A 195 5.05 9.36 16.28
CA ASP A 195 5.28 9.01 17.68
C ASP A 195 5.81 10.21 18.47
N ASP A 196 5.82 10.08 19.80
CA ASP A 196 6.36 11.07 20.74
C ASP A 196 7.87 10.90 21.00
N THR A 197 8.47 9.87 20.42
CA THR A 197 9.91 9.59 20.44
C THR A 197 10.48 9.74 19.03
N ALA A 198 11.78 10.05 18.93
CA ALA A 198 12.44 10.19 17.63
C ALA A 198 12.58 8.82 16.94
N ALA A 199 12.44 8.83 15.62
CA ALA A 199 12.76 7.68 14.77
C ALA A 199 14.06 7.95 14.00
N VAL A 200 14.71 6.88 13.52
CA VAL A 200 15.88 6.98 12.65
C VAL A 200 15.63 6.06 11.46
N ALA A 201 15.60 6.64 10.26
CA ALA A 201 15.32 5.92 9.02
C ALA A 201 16.55 5.86 8.12
N ASP A 202 16.79 4.72 7.49
CA ASP A 202 17.75 4.56 6.40
C ASP A 202 17.02 4.63 5.06
N ILE A 203 17.70 5.22 4.07
CA ILE A 203 17.19 5.31 2.69
C ILE A 203 18.26 4.77 1.77
N GLU A 204 17.97 3.63 1.14
CA GLU A 204 18.83 3.00 0.16
C GLU A 204 18.25 3.22 -1.25
N LEU A 205 19.13 3.44 -2.21
CA LEU A 205 18.79 3.70 -3.60
C LEU A 205 19.41 2.62 -4.48
N TYR A 206 18.62 2.05 -5.38
CA TYR A 206 19.06 1.02 -6.30
C TYR A 206 18.77 1.47 -7.74
N GLY A 207 19.81 1.56 -8.56
CA GLY A 207 19.73 1.85 -10.00
C GLY A 207 19.94 0.61 -10.88
N PRO A 208 20.05 0.80 -12.20
CA PRO A 208 20.23 -0.30 -13.15
C PRO A 208 21.53 -1.10 -12.96
N GLU A 209 22.56 -0.46 -12.40
CA GLU A 209 23.88 -1.06 -12.15
C GLU A 209 24.07 -1.49 -10.68
N GLY A 210 23.01 -1.46 -9.88
CA GLY A 210 23.01 -1.85 -8.47
C GLY A 210 22.81 -0.70 -7.50
N VAL A 211 23.32 -0.86 -6.28
CA VAL A 211 23.23 0.14 -5.21
C VAL A 211 23.88 1.46 -5.64
N LEU A 212 23.13 2.56 -5.55
CA LEU A 212 23.65 3.92 -5.66
C LEU A 212 24.12 4.34 -4.27
N LYS A 213 25.43 4.54 -4.09
CA LYS A 213 26.01 4.80 -2.78
C LYS A 213 25.48 6.11 -2.20
N SER A 214 24.90 6.00 -1.00
CA SER A 214 24.48 7.16 -0.23
C SER A 214 25.70 7.91 0.31
N GLN A 215 25.65 9.24 0.27
CA GLN A 215 26.60 10.10 0.98
C GLN A 215 26.18 10.37 2.44
N PHE A 216 25.01 9.87 2.86
CA PHE A 216 24.51 9.94 4.23
C PHE A 216 24.44 8.53 4.85
N THR A 217 25.40 8.20 5.72
CA THR A 217 25.54 6.86 6.32
C THR A 217 24.99 6.75 7.74
N GLU A 218 24.69 7.87 8.39
CA GLU A 218 24.26 7.92 9.79
C GLU A 218 22.76 7.65 9.99
N GLY A 219 22.01 7.48 8.90
CA GLY A 219 20.56 7.47 8.93
C GLY A 219 19.98 8.88 9.06
N ILE A 220 18.67 9.00 8.87
CA ILE A 220 17.93 10.25 8.85
C ILE A 220 17.13 10.33 10.16
N PRO A 221 17.49 11.24 11.09
CA PRO A 221 16.72 11.44 12.30
C PRO A 221 15.38 12.11 11.95
N VAL A 222 14.29 11.51 12.39
CA VAL A 222 12.93 12.04 12.23
C VAL A 222 12.38 12.38 13.62
N PRO A 223 12.37 13.67 14.02
CA PRO A 223 11.91 14.09 15.34
C PRO A 223 10.48 13.64 15.67
N PRO A 224 10.10 13.58 16.95
CA PRO A 224 8.72 13.32 17.37
C PRO A 224 7.71 14.21 16.65
N ARG A 225 6.57 13.64 16.25
CA ARG A 225 5.44 14.37 15.65
C ARG A 225 5.86 15.30 14.50
N SER A 226 6.81 14.86 13.68
CA SER A 226 7.39 15.69 12.62
C SER A 226 7.46 14.99 11.27
N THR A 227 7.68 15.77 10.22
CA THR A 227 7.96 15.28 8.87
C THR A 227 9.31 15.80 8.38
N VAL A 228 10.07 14.94 7.70
CA VAL A 228 11.35 15.28 7.06
C VAL A 228 11.24 14.89 5.58
N PRO A 229 11.09 15.85 4.66
CA PRO A 229 11.15 15.59 3.22
C PRO A 229 12.61 15.50 2.77
N VAL A 230 12.99 14.44 2.05
CA VAL A 230 14.36 14.22 1.61
C VAL A 230 14.39 14.13 0.08
N LEU A 231 15.13 15.04 -0.57
CA LEU A 231 15.30 15.01 -2.02
C LEU A 231 16.22 13.85 -2.40
N LEU A 232 15.73 12.90 -3.20
CA LEU A 232 16.49 11.69 -3.51
C LEU A 232 17.80 11.98 -4.27
N SER A 233 17.79 12.96 -5.18
CA SER A 233 18.97 13.33 -5.97
C SER A 233 20.10 13.93 -5.13
N THR A 234 19.83 14.36 -3.89
CA THR A 234 20.87 14.81 -2.97
C THR A 234 21.41 13.70 -2.09
N LEU A 235 20.86 12.49 -2.12
CA LEU A 235 21.34 11.38 -1.28
C LEU A 235 22.57 10.69 -1.85
N THR A 236 22.86 10.84 -3.14
CA THR A 236 23.99 10.19 -3.81
C THR A 236 24.78 11.19 -4.65
N GLY A 237 26.09 10.95 -4.79
CA GLY A 237 26.96 11.68 -5.72
C GLY A 237 27.08 11.01 -7.10
N GLU A 238 26.39 9.90 -7.31
CA GLU A 238 26.41 9.15 -8.57
C GLU A 238 25.64 9.88 -9.69
N ALA A 239 25.84 9.42 -10.93
CA ALA A 239 25.15 9.99 -12.07
C ALA A 239 23.62 9.85 -11.91
N ALA A 240 22.89 10.90 -12.25
CA ALA A 240 21.44 10.96 -12.20
C ALA A 240 20.79 9.79 -12.96
N GLN A 241 19.93 9.04 -12.28
CA GLN A 241 19.26 7.85 -12.81
C GLN A 241 17.76 8.11 -12.99
N ARG A 242 17.24 7.70 -14.14
CA ARG A 242 15.80 7.78 -14.43
C ARG A 242 14.98 6.76 -13.64
N ASP A 243 15.51 5.55 -13.47
CA ASP A 243 14.83 4.42 -12.84
C ASP A 243 15.56 4.05 -11.56
N VAL A 244 14.94 4.38 -10.43
CA VAL A 244 15.45 4.08 -9.10
C VAL A 244 14.40 3.32 -8.32
N THR A 245 14.84 2.32 -7.56
CA THR A 245 14.06 1.72 -6.49
C THR A 245 14.59 2.27 -5.17
N VAL A 246 13.70 2.82 -4.36
CA VAL A 246 14.01 3.32 -3.01
C VAL A 246 13.55 2.30 -1.99
N HIS A 247 14.41 2.02 -1.01
CA HIS A 247 14.09 1.22 0.16
C HIS A 247 14.25 2.07 1.41
N VAL A 248 13.17 2.20 2.19
CA VAL A 248 13.20 2.92 3.47
C VAL A 248 13.03 1.91 4.60
N THR A 249 13.99 1.86 5.50
CA THR A 249 13.89 1.06 6.73
C THR A 249 14.07 1.93 7.97
N THR A 250 13.59 1.48 9.13
CA THR A 250 13.87 2.17 10.41
C THR A 250 14.82 1.37 11.31
N ARG A 251 15.84 2.04 11.84
CA ARG A 251 16.72 1.48 12.89
C ARG A 251 16.04 1.49 14.25
N SER A 252 15.16 2.46 14.47
CA SER A 252 14.40 2.65 15.69
C SER A 252 13.13 3.46 15.41
N GLY A 253 12.04 3.14 16.11
CA GLY A 253 10.75 3.77 15.89
C GLY A 253 10.10 3.36 14.57
N ARG A 254 9.06 4.09 14.18
CA ARG A 254 8.32 3.88 12.92
C ARG A 254 8.06 5.21 12.25
N VAL A 255 7.90 5.18 10.93
CA VAL A 255 7.56 6.34 10.12
C VAL A 255 6.48 5.93 9.14
N GLY A 256 5.70 6.87 8.61
CA GLY A 256 5.12 6.63 7.28
C GLY A 256 5.98 7.29 6.21
N ALA A 257 6.01 6.68 5.04
CA ALA A 257 6.77 7.13 3.90
C ALA A 257 5.91 7.16 2.63
N ALA A 258 6.10 8.20 1.83
CA ALA A 258 5.54 8.34 0.48
C ALA A 258 6.48 9.22 -0.35
N ILE A 259 6.55 9.01 -1.66
CA ILE A 259 7.35 9.85 -2.56
C ILE A 259 6.43 10.83 -3.28
N GLY A 260 6.69 12.13 -3.10
CA GLY A 260 6.12 13.16 -3.94
C GLY A 260 7.01 13.32 -5.17
N ALA A 261 6.50 12.97 -6.35
CA ALA A 261 7.25 13.03 -7.59
C ALA A 261 6.71 14.16 -8.47
N ALA A 262 7.59 15.07 -8.89
CA ALA A 262 7.29 16.10 -9.87
C ALA A 262 8.24 15.98 -11.06
N ASP A 263 7.68 15.98 -12.26
CA ASP A 263 8.40 15.99 -13.53
C ASP A 263 8.14 17.33 -14.23
N ASP A 264 9.21 18.01 -14.65
CA ASP A 264 9.14 19.35 -15.25
C ASP A 264 8.23 19.43 -16.49
N LYS A 265 7.90 18.28 -17.12
CA LYS A 265 7.06 18.20 -18.32
C LYS A 265 5.78 17.40 -18.10
N LEU A 266 5.86 16.31 -17.35
CA LEU A 266 4.75 15.36 -17.21
C LEU A 266 3.82 15.69 -16.04
N GLY A 267 4.17 16.65 -15.19
CA GLY A 267 3.39 17.02 -14.01
C GLY A 267 3.81 16.23 -12.77
N SER A 268 2.90 16.09 -11.80
CA SER A 268 3.21 15.45 -10.51
C SER A 268 2.09 14.57 -9.97
N ASP A 269 2.47 13.52 -9.23
CA ASP A 269 1.57 12.68 -8.42
C ASP A 269 2.37 12.05 -7.26
N TRP A 270 1.66 11.37 -6.36
CA TRP A 270 2.26 10.58 -5.29
C TRP A 270 2.61 9.16 -5.78
N LEU A 271 3.80 8.69 -5.40
CA LEU A 271 4.18 7.29 -5.41
C LEU A 271 4.05 6.73 -3.99
N ALA A 272 3.00 5.95 -3.76
CA ALA A 272 2.81 5.20 -2.52
C ALA A 272 3.76 3.99 -2.47
N ALA A 273 3.97 3.45 -1.26
CA ALA A 273 4.78 2.25 -1.08
C ALA A 273 4.14 1.05 -1.79
N ALA A 274 4.97 0.24 -2.44
CA ALA A 274 4.57 -1.06 -2.94
C ALA A 274 4.29 -2.03 -1.80
N ALA A 275 3.46 -3.03 -2.08
CA ALA A 275 3.32 -4.18 -1.19
C ALA A 275 4.65 -4.92 -1.03
N ASP A 276 4.76 -5.66 0.07
CA ASP A 276 5.94 -6.46 0.40
C ASP A 276 6.41 -7.33 -0.78
N PRO A 277 7.73 -7.56 -0.91
CA PRO A 277 8.28 -8.40 -1.97
C PRO A 277 7.57 -9.76 -2.08
N ALA A 278 7.06 -10.06 -3.27
CA ALA A 278 6.32 -11.29 -3.53
C ALA A 278 6.68 -11.88 -4.88
N SER A 279 6.50 -13.20 -5.05
CA SER A 279 6.83 -13.88 -6.31
C SER A 279 5.94 -13.49 -7.48
N SER A 280 4.79 -12.87 -7.20
CA SER A 280 3.85 -12.35 -8.17
C SER A 280 3.37 -10.98 -7.72
N ALA A 281 3.20 -10.06 -8.67
CA ALA A 281 2.77 -8.69 -8.39
C ALA A 281 1.58 -8.29 -9.28
N VAL A 282 0.69 -7.48 -8.73
CA VAL A 282 -0.47 -6.93 -9.46
C VAL A 282 -0.45 -5.41 -9.34
N LEU A 283 -0.47 -4.72 -10.48
CA LEU A 283 -0.43 -3.26 -10.59
C LEU A 283 -1.76 -2.79 -11.21
N PRO A 284 -2.78 -2.48 -10.38
CA PRO A 284 -4.16 -2.35 -10.84
C PRO A 284 -4.57 -0.97 -11.39
N GLY A 285 -5.47 -0.97 -12.37
CA GLY A 285 -6.20 0.22 -12.83
C GLY A 285 -5.44 1.15 -13.76
N ILE A 286 -4.72 0.58 -14.71
CA ILE A 286 -4.12 1.32 -15.82
C ILE A 286 -5.26 1.86 -16.70
N PRO A 287 -5.35 3.18 -16.92
CA PRO A 287 -6.42 3.80 -17.69
C PRO A 287 -6.40 3.41 -19.17
N ALA A 288 -7.57 3.29 -19.78
CA ALA A 288 -7.73 2.91 -21.19
C ALA A 288 -6.96 3.82 -22.17
N ASP A 289 -6.84 5.09 -21.82
CA ASP A 289 -6.21 6.16 -22.61
C ASP A 289 -4.78 6.50 -22.16
N ALA A 290 -4.13 5.62 -21.39
CA ALA A 290 -2.71 5.73 -21.10
C ALA A 290 -1.90 5.82 -22.41
N THR A 291 -1.09 6.87 -22.56
CA THR A 291 -0.28 7.12 -23.74
C THR A 291 1.13 6.56 -23.61
N SER A 292 1.63 6.44 -22.38
CA SER A 292 2.87 5.74 -22.04
C SER A 292 2.72 5.00 -20.71
N VAL A 293 3.30 3.81 -20.63
CA VAL A 293 3.41 3.04 -19.38
C VAL A 293 4.83 2.50 -19.29
N ARG A 294 5.51 2.78 -18.19
CA ARG A 294 6.84 2.26 -17.88
C ARG A 294 6.77 1.41 -16.63
N LEU A 295 7.18 0.16 -16.74
CA LEU A 295 7.33 -0.76 -15.61
C LEU A 295 8.72 -0.61 -15.02
N VAL A 296 8.81 -0.49 -13.69
CA VAL A 296 10.07 -0.55 -12.93
C VAL A 296 9.94 -1.64 -11.88
N ALA A 297 10.91 -2.54 -11.81
CA ALA A 297 10.92 -3.69 -10.92
C ALA A 297 12.30 -3.91 -10.30
N PHE A 298 12.31 -4.51 -9.11
CA PHE A 298 13.53 -4.78 -8.36
C PHE A 298 13.40 -6.10 -7.59
N VAL A 299 14.53 -6.79 -7.43
CA VAL A 299 14.64 -8.05 -6.69
C VAL A 299 15.53 -7.82 -5.46
N PRO A 300 14.96 -7.82 -4.24
CA PRO A 300 15.74 -7.63 -3.01
C PRO A 300 16.54 -8.86 -2.58
N GLY A 301 16.20 -10.06 -3.06
CA GLY A 301 16.92 -11.30 -2.75
C GLY A 301 18.15 -11.53 -3.62
N ASP A 302 18.86 -12.64 -3.38
CA ASP A 302 20.13 -12.97 -4.06
C ASP A 302 19.98 -13.63 -5.44
N ASP A 303 18.78 -14.14 -5.75
CA ASP A 303 18.48 -14.79 -7.02
C ASP A 303 17.89 -13.80 -8.03
N ASP A 304 18.15 -14.00 -9.32
CA ASP A 304 17.47 -13.24 -10.38
C ASP A 304 15.98 -13.64 -10.49
N ALA A 305 15.17 -12.75 -11.07
CA ALA A 305 13.77 -13.01 -11.38
C ALA A 305 13.50 -12.90 -12.89
N ASP A 306 12.87 -13.93 -13.45
CA ASP A 306 12.30 -13.89 -14.80
C ASP A 306 10.78 -13.75 -14.70
N LEU A 307 10.24 -12.59 -15.03
CA LEU A 307 8.82 -12.27 -14.85
C LEU A 307 8.06 -12.29 -16.18
N LYS A 308 6.98 -13.06 -16.28
CA LYS A 308 5.98 -12.93 -17.35
C LYS A 308 5.19 -11.64 -17.15
N ILE A 309 5.01 -10.91 -18.23
CA ILE A 309 4.22 -9.67 -18.27
C ILE A 309 2.88 -9.97 -18.93
N GLN A 310 1.81 -9.82 -18.17
CA GLN A 310 0.46 -10.02 -18.66
C GLN A 310 -0.44 -8.84 -18.30
N LEU A 311 -1.46 -8.57 -19.10
CA LEU A 311 -2.48 -7.56 -18.82
C LEU A 311 -3.83 -8.25 -18.64
N ALA A 312 -4.43 -8.11 -17.46
CA ALA A 312 -5.82 -8.44 -17.23
C ALA A 312 -6.69 -7.33 -17.83
N THR A 313 -7.46 -7.68 -18.85
CA THR A 313 -8.42 -6.79 -19.54
C THR A 313 -9.86 -7.12 -19.10
N PRO A 314 -10.89 -6.38 -19.54
CA PRO A 314 -12.28 -6.74 -19.24
C PRO A 314 -12.70 -8.11 -19.77
N THR A 315 -12.03 -8.60 -20.82
CA THR A 315 -12.39 -9.84 -21.53
C THR A 315 -11.45 -11.01 -21.27
N GLY A 316 -10.34 -10.81 -20.55
CA GLY A 316 -9.37 -11.86 -20.28
C GLY A 316 -7.94 -11.35 -20.13
N THR A 317 -7.03 -12.27 -19.81
CA THR A 317 -5.60 -11.96 -19.72
C THR A 317 -4.93 -12.07 -21.09
N ILE A 318 -4.12 -11.08 -21.46
CA ILE A 318 -3.33 -11.06 -22.69
C ILE A 318 -1.84 -10.83 -22.39
N VAL A 319 -0.96 -11.20 -23.31
CA VAL A 319 0.44 -10.71 -23.31
C VAL A 319 0.48 -9.43 -24.14
N PRO A 320 0.85 -8.27 -23.57
CA PRO A 320 0.92 -7.02 -24.32
C PRO A 320 1.97 -7.08 -25.42
N ALA A 321 1.63 -6.66 -26.64
CA ALA A 321 2.61 -6.65 -27.73
C ALA A 321 3.80 -5.71 -27.47
N GLY A 322 3.58 -4.63 -26.70
CA GLY A 322 4.64 -3.72 -26.27
C GLY A 322 5.66 -4.36 -25.31
N ALA A 323 5.36 -5.54 -24.74
CA ALA A 323 6.27 -6.26 -23.85
C ALA A 323 7.33 -7.11 -24.58
N GLY A 324 7.46 -6.99 -25.91
CA GLY A 324 8.46 -7.73 -26.69
C GLY A 324 8.32 -9.24 -26.54
N SER A 325 9.29 -9.87 -25.87
CA SER A 325 9.29 -11.32 -25.55
C SER A 325 8.19 -11.72 -24.56
N GLY A 326 7.47 -10.75 -23.97
CA GLY A 326 6.46 -10.99 -22.94
C GLY A 326 7.06 -11.29 -21.56
N THR A 327 8.37 -11.07 -21.39
CA THR A 327 9.09 -11.32 -20.14
C THR A 327 10.01 -10.16 -19.77
N LEU A 328 10.24 -9.97 -18.48
CA LEU A 328 11.23 -9.06 -17.91
C LEU A 328 12.20 -9.86 -17.05
N HIS A 329 13.48 -9.80 -17.38
CA HIS A 329 14.54 -10.32 -16.54
C HIS A 329 15.01 -9.20 -15.59
N VAL A 330 15.01 -9.49 -14.29
CA VAL A 330 15.43 -8.57 -13.23
C VAL A 330 16.57 -9.24 -12.47
N LYS A 331 17.75 -8.63 -12.51
CA LYS A 331 18.89 -9.13 -11.75
C LYS A 331 18.75 -8.80 -10.27
N SER A 332 19.21 -9.70 -9.41
CA SER A 332 19.33 -9.44 -7.97
C SER A 332 20.05 -8.12 -7.71
N GLY A 333 19.49 -7.30 -6.82
CA GLY A 333 20.10 -6.04 -6.39
C GLY A 333 20.14 -4.93 -7.45
N MET A 334 19.53 -5.12 -8.63
CA MET A 334 19.50 -4.14 -9.73
C MET A 334 18.07 -3.75 -10.09
N THR A 335 17.85 -2.46 -10.36
CA THR A 335 16.56 -1.97 -10.84
C THR A 335 16.43 -2.21 -12.35
N ALA A 336 15.43 -2.98 -12.76
CA ALA A 336 15.10 -3.18 -14.16
C ALA A 336 13.90 -2.33 -14.57
N ALA A 337 13.90 -1.81 -15.79
CA ALA A 337 12.79 -1.03 -16.33
C ALA A 337 12.46 -1.42 -17.77
N LEU A 338 11.18 -1.31 -18.13
CA LEU A 338 10.66 -1.65 -19.46
C LEU A 338 9.55 -0.68 -19.86
N ASP A 339 9.69 -0.06 -21.04
CA ASP A 339 8.59 0.68 -21.66
C ASP A 339 7.59 -0.29 -22.28
N LEU A 340 6.29 -0.05 -22.04
CA LEU A 340 5.18 -0.87 -22.52
C LEU A 340 4.31 -0.04 -23.48
N PRO A 341 4.80 0.26 -24.70
CA PRO A 341 4.08 1.11 -25.65
C PRO A 341 2.74 0.48 -26.05
N GLY A 342 1.68 1.28 -26.02
CA GLY A 342 0.35 0.84 -26.40
C GLY A 342 -0.19 -0.31 -25.55
N LEU A 343 0.18 -0.38 -24.26
CA LEU A 343 -0.21 -1.45 -23.33
C LEU A 343 -1.72 -1.71 -23.33
N THR A 344 -2.53 -0.66 -23.19
CA THR A 344 -3.98 -0.78 -22.99
C THR A 344 -4.78 -0.89 -24.27
N ARG A 345 -4.28 -0.34 -25.39
CA ARG A 345 -4.99 -0.27 -26.69
C ARG A 345 -6.46 0.18 -26.58
N GLY A 346 -6.74 1.13 -25.69
CA GLY A 346 -8.10 1.62 -25.46
C GLY A 346 -8.93 0.81 -24.47
N GLN A 347 -8.36 -0.19 -23.80
CA GLN A 347 -9.02 -0.97 -22.75
C GLN A 347 -8.28 -0.82 -21.43
N ALA A 348 -8.98 -0.33 -20.39
CA ALA A 348 -8.42 -0.26 -19.05
C ALA A 348 -8.14 -1.67 -18.52
N GLY A 349 -7.10 -1.81 -17.70
CA GLY A 349 -6.67 -3.12 -17.23
C GLY A 349 -5.72 -3.07 -16.04
N SER A 350 -5.21 -4.23 -15.65
CA SER A 350 -4.22 -4.36 -14.58
C SER A 350 -3.05 -5.20 -15.04
N LEU A 351 -1.83 -4.75 -14.75
CA LEU A 351 -0.63 -5.53 -15.08
C LEU A 351 -0.46 -6.64 -14.03
N LEU A 352 -0.17 -7.84 -14.52
CA LEU A 352 0.16 -9.01 -13.73
C LEU A 352 1.60 -9.41 -14.05
N LEU A 353 2.41 -9.52 -13.00
CA LEU A 353 3.75 -10.08 -13.06
C LEU A 353 3.74 -11.43 -12.34
N THR A 354 4.19 -12.47 -13.03
CA THR A 354 4.26 -13.83 -12.46
C THR A 354 5.58 -14.50 -12.85
N PRO A 355 6.07 -15.49 -12.10
CA PRO A 355 7.31 -16.19 -12.46
C PRO A 355 7.18 -16.88 -13.82
N SER A 356 8.23 -16.75 -14.63
CA SER A 356 8.32 -17.45 -15.92
C SER A 356 8.38 -18.96 -15.72
N ASP A 357 9.13 -19.40 -14.71
CA ASP A 357 9.12 -20.76 -14.17
C ASP A 357 8.52 -20.78 -12.76
N PRO A 358 7.33 -21.38 -12.55
CA PRO A 358 6.72 -21.52 -11.22
C PRO A 358 7.58 -22.26 -10.19
N LYS A 359 8.61 -23.01 -10.62
CA LYS A 359 9.55 -23.69 -9.73
C LYS A 359 10.68 -22.79 -9.21
N LYS A 360 10.80 -21.57 -9.75
CA LYS A 360 11.77 -20.55 -9.33
C LYS A 360 11.07 -19.22 -8.98
N PRO A 361 10.21 -19.22 -7.94
CA PRO A 361 9.54 -18.00 -7.51
C PRO A 361 10.51 -17.08 -6.76
N THR A 362 10.97 -16.02 -7.40
CA THR A 362 11.81 -14.98 -6.78
C THR A 362 10.95 -13.79 -6.33
N PRO A 363 11.03 -13.34 -5.06
CA PRO A 363 10.30 -12.15 -4.60
C PRO A 363 10.72 -10.88 -5.33
N VAL A 364 9.75 -10.08 -5.76
CA VAL A 364 9.97 -8.81 -6.46
C VAL A 364 9.08 -7.69 -5.90
N VAL A 365 9.54 -6.46 -6.05
CA VAL A 365 8.72 -5.25 -5.91
C VAL A 365 8.64 -4.55 -7.26
N ALA A 366 7.50 -3.95 -7.57
CA ALA A 366 7.29 -3.27 -8.85
C ALA A 366 6.35 -2.07 -8.75
N ALA A 367 6.49 -1.12 -9.66
CA ALA A 367 5.58 -0.01 -9.85
C ALA A 367 5.51 0.40 -11.33
N LEU A 368 4.43 1.08 -11.70
CA LEU A 368 4.27 1.70 -13.01
C LEU A 368 4.39 3.21 -12.87
N GLN A 369 5.08 3.82 -13.84
CA GLN A 369 4.82 5.21 -14.22
C GLN A 369 3.81 5.18 -15.39
N VAL A 370 2.70 5.86 -15.23
CA VAL A 370 1.63 5.96 -16.23
C VAL A 370 1.49 7.41 -16.68
N VAL A 371 1.50 7.64 -17.99
CA VAL A 371 1.29 8.96 -18.58
C VAL A 371 -0.01 8.97 -19.37
N ARG A 372 -0.80 10.04 -19.24
CA ARG A 372 -1.96 10.35 -20.09
C ARG A 372 -1.76 11.69 -20.78
N GLY A 373 -2.55 11.95 -21.82
CA GLY A 373 -2.50 13.20 -22.58
C GLY A 373 -1.32 13.29 -23.55
N LYS A 374 -1.14 14.47 -24.15
CA LYS A 374 -0.13 14.76 -25.19
C LYS A 374 0.41 16.18 -25.05
N GLY A 375 1.68 16.38 -25.44
CA GLY A 375 2.33 17.69 -25.39
C GLY A 375 2.33 18.28 -23.98
N GLU A 376 1.99 19.56 -23.87
CA GLU A 376 1.90 20.29 -22.59
C GLU A 376 0.72 19.87 -21.71
N SER A 377 -0.25 19.13 -22.27
CA SER A 377 -1.40 18.58 -21.54
C SER A 377 -1.16 17.13 -21.11
N THR A 378 0.09 16.76 -20.83
CA THR A 378 0.44 15.45 -20.28
C THR A 378 0.32 15.44 -18.77
N GLU A 379 -0.02 14.27 -18.23
CA GLU A 379 -0.13 14.03 -16.79
C GLU A 379 0.52 12.71 -16.44
N ILE A 380 1.09 12.62 -15.25
CA ILE A 380 1.77 11.45 -14.71
C ILE A 380 1.02 10.92 -13.49
N ALA A 381 0.97 9.60 -13.34
CA ALA A 381 0.53 8.93 -12.12
C ALA A 381 1.39 7.70 -11.87
N PHE A 382 1.44 7.24 -10.61
CA PHE A 382 2.21 6.07 -10.23
C PHE A 382 1.30 4.96 -9.69
N VAL A 383 1.54 3.73 -10.12
CA VAL A 383 0.76 2.55 -9.70
C VAL A 383 1.71 1.51 -9.14
N PRO A 384 1.98 1.51 -7.82
CA PRO A 384 2.75 0.43 -7.22
C PRO A 384 1.99 -0.89 -7.24
N ALA A 385 2.73 -2.00 -7.17
CA ALA A 385 2.15 -3.30 -6.90
C ALA A 385 1.45 -3.30 -5.54
N THR A 386 0.24 -3.86 -5.48
CA THR A 386 -0.57 -3.89 -4.25
C THR A 386 -0.87 -5.31 -3.81
N ALA A 387 -1.08 -5.49 -2.51
CA ALA A 387 -1.52 -6.75 -1.94
C ALA A 387 -2.99 -7.03 -2.31
N ALA A 388 -3.36 -8.31 -2.29
CA ALA A 388 -4.77 -8.68 -2.41
C ALA A 388 -5.54 -8.17 -1.18
N ILE A 389 -6.77 -7.72 -1.39
CA ILE A 389 -7.65 -7.31 -0.30
C ILE A 389 -7.95 -8.55 0.56
N SER A 390 -7.58 -8.52 1.84
CA SER A 390 -7.71 -9.68 2.71
C SER A 390 -9.12 -9.80 3.29
N ALA A 391 -9.66 -8.67 3.77
CA ALA A 391 -11.01 -8.59 4.32
C ALA A 391 -11.76 -7.41 3.70
N ARG A 392 -11.15 -6.22 3.70
CA ARG A 392 -11.81 -5.00 3.25
C ARG A 392 -10.78 -3.93 2.89
N ALA A 393 -11.05 -3.18 1.84
CA ALA A 393 -10.29 -1.99 1.50
C ALA A 393 -11.24 -0.80 1.33
N THR A 394 -10.81 0.39 1.75
CA THR A 394 -11.64 1.59 1.68
C THR A 394 -10.85 2.76 1.11
N VAL A 395 -11.44 3.43 0.12
CA VAL A 395 -10.91 4.67 -0.44
C VAL A 395 -11.93 5.79 -0.25
N ALA A 396 -11.48 6.87 0.38
CA ALA A 396 -12.29 8.04 0.59
C ALA A 396 -12.26 8.98 -0.63
N ASP A 397 -13.08 10.03 -0.60
CA ASP A 397 -13.05 11.14 -1.56
C ASP A 397 -13.52 10.83 -3.00
N ASN A 398 -14.36 9.82 -3.22
CA ASN A 398 -14.92 9.55 -4.54
C ASN A 398 -15.88 10.67 -4.99
N ARG A 399 -15.95 10.85 -6.31
CA ARG A 399 -16.71 11.92 -6.99
C ARG A 399 -17.65 11.27 -8.00
N ALA A 400 -18.91 11.70 -8.03
CA ALA A 400 -19.99 11.02 -8.76
C ALA A 400 -19.73 10.83 -10.26
N LYS A 401 -18.93 11.69 -10.89
CA LYS A 401 -18.63 11.63 -12.34
C LYS A 401 -17.13 11.60 -12.65
N ALA A 402 -16.31 11.36 -11.64
CA ALA A 402 -14.85 11.49 -11.75
C ALA A 402 -14.08 10.31 -11.15
N SER A 403 -14.74 9.41 -10.42
CA SER A 403 -14.10 8.22 -9.85
C SER A 403 -14.45 6.96 -10.63
N THR A 404 -13.44 6.12 -10.86
CA THR A 404 -13.57 4.78 -11.43
C THR A 404 -12.88 3.79 -10.50
N ILE A 405 -13.57 2.73 -10.08
CA ILE A 405 -12.95 1.61 -9.37
C ILE A 405 -12.61 0.50 -10.36
N ALA A 406 -11.35 0.09 -10.40
CA ALA A 406 -10.94 -1.12 -11.10
C ALA A 406 -10.89 -2.28 -10.10
N LEU A 407 -11.56 -3.39 -10.40
CA LEU A 407 -11.50 -4.64 -9.63
C LEU A 407 -10.86 -5.74 -10.48
N THR A 408 -9.84 -6.40 -9.96
CA THR A 408 -9.09 -7.44 -10.66
C THR A 408 -9.11 -8.72 -9.85
N ALA A 409 -9.57 -9.82 -10.45
CA ALA A 409 -9.52 -11.14 -9.84
C ALA A 409 -8.43 -11.99 -10.50
N THR A 410 -7.56 -12.57 -9.69
CA THR A 410 -6.50 -13.46 -10.19
C THR A 410 -6.81 -14.92 -9.87
N GLY A 411 -6.55 -15.82 -10.80
CA GLY A 411 -6.63 -17.28 -10.61
C GLY A 411 -8.04 -17.87 -10.64
N SER A 412 -9.02 -17.25 -9.96
CA SER A 412 -10.41 -17.73 -9.92
C SER A 412 -11.39 -16.56 -9.93
N ASP A 413 -12.63 -16.83 -10.35
CA ASP A 413 -13.73 -15.87 -10.23
C ASP A 413 -13.89 -15.42 -8.77
N ALA A 414 -14.26 -14.17 -8.56
CA ALA A 414 -14.51 -13.62 -7.23
C ALA A 414 -15.84 -12.85 -7.19
N GLN A 415 -16.56 -12.96 -6.07
CA GLN A 415 -17.67 -12.08 -5.74
C GLN A 415 -17.17 -10.95 -4.87
N VAL A 416 -17.42 -9.71 -5.28
CA VAL A 416 -16.95 -8.51 -4.59
C VAL A 416 -18.13 -7.62 -4.28
N LYS A 417 -18.36 -7.32 -3.01
CA LYS A 417 -19.33 -6.33 -2.59
C LYS A 417 -18.63 -4.98 -2.53
N VAL A 418 -19.19 -3.99 -3.23
CA VAL A 418 -18.74 -2.60 -3.15
C VAL A 418 -19.85 -1.77 -2.54
N THR A 419 -19.53 -1.03 -1.49
CA THR A 419 -20.46 -0.15 -0.76
C THR A 419 -20.03 1.29 -0.91
N ALA A 420 -20.94 2.15 -1.38
CA ALA A 420 -20.78 3.59 -1.37
C ALA A 420 -21.46 4.19 -0.14
N SER A 421 -20.72 4.98 0.63
CA SER A 421 -21.23 5.69 1.80
C SER A 421 -22.22 6.80 1.42
N ALA A 422 -22.84 7.45 2.39
CA ALA A 422 -23.42 8.77 2.13
C ALA A 422 -22.32 9.76 1.70
N GLY A 423 -22.69 10.83 1.00
CA GLY A 423 -21.76 11.93 0.75
C GLY A 423 -21.46 12.72 2.02
N SER A 424 -20.35 13.45 2.05
CA SER A 424 -19.94 14.28 3.19
C SER A 424 -21.00 15.34 3.55
N GLN A 425 -21.82 15.74 2.58
CA GLN A 425 -22.90 16.72 2.73
C GLN A 425 -24.30 16.10 2.55
N GLY A 426 -24.41 14.76 2.52
CA GLY A 426 -25.67 14.03 2.44
C GLY A 426 -25.78 13.11 1.23
N GLY A 427 -26.94 12.44 1.14
CA GLY A 427 -27.23 11.39 0.18
C GLY A 427 -27.41 10.03 0.86
N THR A 428 -27.96 9.08 0.11
CA THR A 428 -28.30 7.74 0.61
C THR A 428 -27.25 6.73 0.16
N PRO A 429 -26.62 5.97 1.07
CA PRO A 429 -25.67 4.91 0.73
C PRO A 429 -26.23 3.91 -0.30
N ALA A 430 -25.34 3.31 -1.08
CA ALA A 430 -25.68 2.29 -2.07
C ALA A 430 -24.70 1.12 -1.98
N SER A 431 -25.08 -0.06 -2.45
CA SER A 431 -24.17 -1.21 -2.53
C SER A 431 -24.48 -2.06 -3.76
N LYS A 432 -23.44 -2.68 -4.30
CA LYS A 432 -23.50 -3.56 -5.47
C LYS A 432 -22.56 -4.73 -5.27
N THR A 433 -23.03 -5.94 -5.54
CA THR A 433 -22.17 -7.12 -5.63
C THR A 433 -21.83 -7.37 -7.09
N VAL A 434 -20.55 -7.55 -7.36
CA VAL A 434 -19.98 -7.69 -8.70
C VAL A 434 -19.25 -9.01 -8.79
N THR A 435 -19.55 -9.78 -9.82
CA THR A 435 -18.75 -10.94 -10.18
C THR A 435 -17.58 -10.47 -11.03
N VAL A 436 -16.36 -10.68 -10.54
CA VAL A 436 -15.12 -10.41 -11.28
C VAL A 436 -14.58 -11.74 -11.77
N LYS A 437 -14.42 -11.88 -13.09
CA LYS A 437 -13.97 -13.13 -13.71
C LYS A 437 -12.47 -13.33 -13.50
N ALA A 438 -12.04 -14.58 -13.41
CA ALA A 438 -10.64 -14.94 -13.30
C ALA A 438 -9.82 -14.32 -14.45
N GLY A 439 -8.75 -13.60 -14.10
CA GLY A 439 -7.85 -13.00 -15.09
C GLY A 439 -8.43 -11.78 -15.81
N THR A 440 -9.49 -11.15 -15.27
CA THR A 440 -10.07 -9.93 -15.82
C THR A 440 -9.97 -8.74 -14.86
N THR A 441 -10.06 -7.55 -15.44
CA THR A 441 -10.25 -6.29 -14.70
C THR A 441 -11.62 -5.71 -15.07
N THR A 442 -12.47 -5.51 -14.06
CA THR A 442 -13.80 -4.90 -14.21
C THR A 442 -13.76 -3.46 -13.69
N ALA A 443 -14.13 -2.49 -14.53
CA ALA A 443 -14.29 -1.10 -14.13
C ALA A 443 -15.72 -0.82 -13.64
N LEU A 444 -15.84 -0.13 -12.50
CA LEU A 444 -17.09 0.34 -11.94
C LEU A 444 -17.10 1.86 -11.91
N THR A 445 -18.04 2.45 -12.64
CA THR A 445 -18.23 3.91 -12.77
C THR A 445 -19.61 4.34 -12.29
N ASP A 446 -20.51 3.40 -12.04
CA ASP A 446 -21.95 3.62 -11.86
C ASP A 446 -22.43 3.46 -10.40
N LEU A 447 -21.52 3.19 -9.46
CA LEU A 447 -21.87 3.06 -8.04
C LEU A 447 -21.77 4.42 -7.33
N VAL A 448 -22.86 5.19 -7.42
CA VAL A 448 -22.98 6.52 -6.80
C VAL A 448 -24.11 6.51 -5.77
N PRO A 449 -23.92 7.10 -4.57
CA PRO A 449 -24.99 7.23 -3.58
C PRO A 449 -26.17 8.06 -4.13
N GLY A 450 -27.40 7.68 -3.76
CA GLY A 450 -28.60 8.39 -4.21
C GLY A 450 -28.62 9.83 -3.71
N GLY A 451 -28.72 10.80 -4.62
CA GLY A 451 -28.75 12.23 -4.28
C GLY A 451 -27.48 12.74 -3.58
N VAL A 452 -26.32 12.12 -3.86
CA VAL A 452 -25.04 12.44 -3.20
C VAL A 452 -24.70 13.93 -3.26
N LYS A 453 -24.24 14.48 -2.13
CA LYS A 453 -23.64 15.82 -2.03
C LYS A 453 -22.25 15.73 -1.40
N GLY A 454 -21.29 16.41 -1.99
CA GLY A 454 -19.88 16.30 -1.61
C GLY A 454 -19.24 14.97 -2.01
N GLY A 455 -18.04 14.70 -1.48
CA GLY A 455 -17.32 13.45 -1.69
C GLY A 455 -17.90 12.28 -0.88
N TYR A 456 -17.76 11.06 -1.39
CA TYR A 456 -18.20 9.83 -0.71
C TYR A 456 -17.07 8.79 -0.61
N ALA A 457 -17.19 7.82 0.29
CA ALA A 457 -16.25 6.71 0.39
C ALA A 457 -16.77 5.48 -0.35
N LEU A 458 -15.84 4.68 -0.88
CA LEU A 458 -16.09 3.37 -1.45
C LEU A 458 -15.33 2.32 -0.65
N THR A 459 -16.06 1.31 -0.18
CA THR A 459 -15.52 0.17 0.55
C THR A 459 -15.69 -1.08 -0.30
N VAL A 460 -14.61 -1.83 -0.50
CA VAL A 460 -14.51 -3.03 -1.33
C VAL A 460 -14.29 -4.23 -0.40
N GLU A 461 -15.20 -5.21 -0.46
CA GLU A 461 -15.20 -6.42 0.37
C GLU A 461 -15.23 -7.67 -0.54
N PRO A 462 -14.14 -8.44 -0.61
CA PRO A 462 -14.18 -9.78 -1.19
C PRO A 462 -15.14 -10.67 -0.39
N VAL A 463 -16.14 -11.26 -1.06
CA VAL A 463 -17.17 -12.08 -0.43
C VAL A 463 -16.86 -13.57 -0.57
N SER A 464 -16.40 -13.98 -1.74
CA SER A 464 -16.02 -15.37 -2.03
C SER A 464 -15.17 -15.45 -3.31
N GLY A 465 -14.51 -16.59 -3.51
CA GLY A 465 -13.75 -16.90 -4.72
C GLY A 465 -12.27 -16.54 -4.63
N GLY A 466 -11.71 -16.09 -5.75
CA GLY A 466 -10.27 -15.79 -5.89
C GLY A 466 -9.80 -14.51 -5.18
N LYS A 467 -8.48 -14.29 -5.20
CA LYS A 467 -7.86 -13.05 -4.70
C LYS A 467 -8.30 -11.85 -5.53
N VAL A 468 -8.66 -10.76 -4.85
CA VAL A 468 -9.13 -9.51 -5.46
C VAL A 468 -8.16 -8.39 -5.17
N TYR A 469 -7.83 -7.63 -6.19
CA TYR A 469 -7.05 -6.40 -6.13
C TYR A 469 -7.91 -5.26 -6.64
N ALA A 470 -7.72 -4.05 -6.10
CA ALA A 470 -8.47 -2.90 -6.57
C ALA A 470 -7.61 -1.65 -6.66
N SER A 471 -8.08 -0.69 -7.45
CA SER A 471 -7.60 0.69 -7.43
C SER A 471 -8.73 1.65 -7.73
N ARG A 472 -8.53 2.90 -7.32
CA ARG A 472 -9.36 4.04 -7.72
C ARG A 472 -8.57 4.91 -8.68
N MET A 473 -9.15 5.19 -9.84
CA MET A 473 -8.76 6.36 -10.62
C MET A 473 -9.68 7.53 -10.26
N LEU A 474 -9.09 8.70 -10.03
CA LEU A 474 -9.81 9.97 -10.00
C LEU A 474 -9.34 10.82 -11.17
N ALA A 475 -10.26 11.34 -11.96
CA ALA A 475 -9.97 12.29 -13.03
C ALA A 475 -10.75 13.59 -12.80
N LEU A 476 -10.03 14.71 -12.74
CA LEU A 476 -10.61 16.06 -12.62
C LEU A 476 -10.06 16.91 -13.76
N PRO A 477 -10.61 16.80 -14.98
CA PRO A 477 -10.12 17.59 -16.10
C PRO A 477 -10.23 19.08 -15.81
N GLU A 478 -9.15 19.81 -16.08
CA GLU A 478 -9.02 21.24 -15.79
C GLU A 478 -8.17 21.90 -16.87
N ASP A 479 -8.63 23.05 -17.38
CA ASP A 479 -7.96 23.84 -18.43
C ASP A 479 -7.47 23.01 -19.64
N GLY A 480 -8.29 22.04 -20.06
CA GLY A 480 -7.99 21.15 -21.19
C GLY A 480 -7.05 20.00 -20.87
N VAL A 481 -6.48 19.95 -19.67
CA VAL A 481 -5.65 18.84 -19.19
C VAL A 481 -6.51 17.77 -18.52
N GLN A 482 -6.28 16.51 -18.88
CA GLN A 482 -6.98 15.36 -18.29
C GLN A 482 -6.34 14.92 -16.97
N MET A 483 -6.29 15.82 -15.98
CA MET A 483 -5.64 15.55 -14.69
C MET A 483 -6.21 14.29 -14.03
N PHE A 484 -5.31 13.46 -13.52
CA PHE A 484 -5.67 12.18 -12.92
C PHE A 484 -4.64 11.66 -11.93
N THR A 485 -5.11 10.78 -11.06
CA THR A 485 -4.30 9.95 -10.17
C THR A 485 -4.90 8.56 -10.12
N VAL A 486 -4.07 7.55 -9.86
CA VAL A 486 -4.49 6.15 -9.68
C VAL A 486 -3.95 5.65 -8.36
N GLN A 487 -4.84 5.13 -7.51
CA GLN A 487 -4.52 4.78 -6.14
C GLN A 487 -4.89 3.33 -5.89
N PRO A 488 -3.90 2.43 -5.79
CA PRO A 488 -4.15 1.07 -5.38
C PRO A 488 -4.80 1.02 -3.99
N LEU A 489 -5.75 0.10 -3.84
CA LEU A 489 -6.43 -0.15 -2.58
C LEU A 489 -5.71 -1.30 -1.87
N ALA A 490 -5.29 -1.04 -0.63
CA ALA A 490 -4.79 -2.04 0.30
C ALA A 490 -5.83 -2.29 1.40
N ASP A 491 -5.61 -3.34 2.20
CA ASP A 491 -6.48 -3.64 3.34
C ASP A 491 -6.57 -2.42 4.28
N ASP A 492 -7.79 -2.06 4.67
CA ASP A 492 -8.04 -0.89 5.53
C ASP A 492 -7.69 -1.15 7.00
N ARG A 493 -7.24 -2.36 7.33
CA ARG A 493 -6.88 -2.77 8.69
C ARG A 493 -8.05 -2.64 9.65
N GLY A 494 -9.27 -2.91 9.17
CA GLY A 494 -10.48 -2.91 9.99
C GLY A 494 -10.56 -4.04 10.99
N THR A 495 -9.86 -5.14 10.72
CA THR A 495 -9.79 -6.28 11.62
C THR A 495 -8.35 -6.78 11.74
N VAL A 496 -8.03 -7.38 12.87
CA VAL A 496 -6.77 -8.08 13.12
C VAL A 496 -7.04 -9.54 13.47
N GLU A 497 -6.18 -10.44 13.00
CA GLU A 497 -6.22 -11.84 13.41
C GLU A 497 -5.55 -12.00 14.78
N VAL A 498 -6.34 -12.43 15.77
CA VAL A 498 -5.85 -12.71 17.12
C VAL A 498 -5.65 -14.21 17.27
N PRO A 499 -4.41 -14.68 17.48
CA PRO A 499 -4.15 -16.10 17.69
C PRO A 499 -4.75 -16.56 19.01
N SER A 500 -5.13 -17.84 19.09
CA SER A 500 -5.53 -18.44 20.36
C SER A 500 -4.30 -18.61 21.25
N ALA A 501 -4.19 -17.82 22.31
CA ALA A 501 -3.18 -18.02 23.34
C ALA A 501 -3.68 -19.04 24.38
N ARG A 502 -2.79 -19.95 24.82
CA ARG A 502 -3.01 -20.78 26.02
C ARG A 502 -1.86 -20.54 26.99
N GLN A 503 -2.18 -20.53 28.28
CA GLN A 503 -1.15 -20.46 29.31
C GLN A 503 -0.33 -21.76 29.30
N ASP A 504 0.99 -21.64 29.15
CA ASP A 504 1.91 -22.76 29.32
C ASP A 504 2.71 -22.57 30.60
N LEU A 505 2.26 -23.22 31.67
CA LEU A 505 2.88 -23.14 33.00
C LEU A 505 4.22 -23.90 33.08
N LYS A 506 4.60 -24.66 32.04
CA LYS A 506 5.91 -25.34 32.01
C LYS A 506 7.07 -24.37 31.79
N VAL A 507 6.80 -23.19 31.23
CA VAL A 507 7.81 -22.14 31.00
C VAL A 507 8.27 -21.47 32.31
N LEU A 508 7.55 -21.70 33.41
CA LEU A 508 7.90 -21.19 34.75
C LEU A 508 8.68 -22.20 35.61
N GLY A 509 9.06 -23.35 35.04
CA GLY A 509 9.57 -24.51 35.76
C GLY A 509 11.01 -24.92 35.45
N ASP A 510 11.84 -24.03 34.88
CA ASP A 510 13.28 -24.26 34.69
C ASP A 510 14.13 -23.39 35.63
#